data_AF-A0A8T3RL08-F1
#
_entry.id   AF-A0A8T3RL08-F1
#
_cell.length_a   1.000
_cell.length_b   1.000
_cell.length_c   1.000
_cell.angle_alpha   90.00
_cell.angle_beta   90.00
_cell.angle_gamma   90.00
#
_symmetry.space_group_name_H-M   'P 1'
#
loop_
_entity.id
_entity.type
_entity.pdbx_description
1 polymer ?
#
loop_
_entity_poly.entity_id
_entity_poly.type
_entity_poly.pdbx_seq_one_letter_code
_entity_poly.pdbx_strand_id
1 'polypeptide(L)'
;MRVLLLVLLACVTSGCYWAERHERRAEGIRAAQEFQRTVPVCITDDECDRKWAFARRWVLDNSGYKIQHYSDDYIETFNIRDIAATRLWVRVTREPAEYDDSYRILVELGCNNPLGCNMELPEARQRFNDYVNSH
;
A
#
# COMPACT_ATOMS: atom_id res chain seq x y z
N MET A 1 -33.69 17.98 37.80
CA MET A 1 -33.46 18.75 36.56
C MET A 1 -31.99 18.81 36.12
N ARG A 2 -31.01 18.99 37.03
CA ARG A 2 -29.56 18.99 36.68
C ARG A 2 -29.02 17.65 36.13
N VAL A 3 -29.56 16.51 36.57
CA VAL A 3 -29.12 15.18 36.10
C VAL A 3 -29.59 14.87 34.67
N LEU A 4 -30.79 15.32 34.28
CA LEU A 4 -31.30 15.14 32.91
C LEU A 4 -30.51 15.96 31.88
N LEU A 5 -30.02 17.15 32.24
CA LEU A 5 -29.23 17.99 31.34
C LEU A 5 -27.84 17.39 31.04
N LEU A 6 -27.24 16.69 32.01
CA LEU A 6 -25.94 16.03 31.85
C LEU A 6 -26.03 14.77 30.97
N VAL A 7 -27.15 14.05 31.02
CA VAL A 7 -27.35 12.83 30.21
C VAL A 7 -27.60 13.18 28.72
N LEU A 8 -28.31 14.28 28.44
CA LEU A 8 -28.57 14.72 27.06
C LEU A 8 -27.29 15.21 26.36
N LEU A 9 -26.34 15.82 27.07
CA LEU A 9 -25.08 16.29 26.47
C LEU A 9 -24.15 15.15 26.04
N ALA A 10 -24.09 14.04 26.78
CA ALA A 10 -23.19 12.91 26.48
C ALA A 10 -23.61 12.11 25.23
N CYS A 11 -24.90 12.14 24.88
CA CYS A 11 -25.42 11.40 23.73
C CYS A 11 -25.06 12.06 22.39
N VAL A 12 -25.03 13.40 22.36
CA VAL A 12 -24.74 14.18 21.15
C VAL A 12 -23.27 14.09 20.76
N THR A 13 -22.34 14.09 21.72
CA THR A 13 -20.89 13.98 21.44
C THR A 13 -20.50 12.57 20.99
N SER A 14 -21.20 11.56 21.49
CA SER A 14 -20.96 10.17 21.08
C SER A 14 -21.38 9.97 19.62
N GLY A 15 -22.54 10.48 19.20
CA GLY A 15 -23.07 10.31 17.85
C GLY A 15 -22.13 10.80 16.73
N CYS A 16 -21.55 12.00 16.87
CA CYS A 16 -20.62 12.54 15.87
C CYS A 16 -19.30 11.76 15.82
N TYR A 17 -18.75 11.35 16.98
CA TYR A 17 -17.54 10.55 17.03
C TYR A 17 -17.71 9.17 16.38
N TRP A 18 -18.89 8.56 16.53
CA TRP A 18 -19.22 7.31 15.84
C TRP A 18 -19.35 7.52 14.33
N ALA A 19 -20.04 8.57 13.88
CA ALA A 19 -20.21 8.87 12.45
C ALA A 19 -18.86 9.02 11.72
N GLU A 20 -17.94 9.85 12.24
CA GLU A 20 -16.61 10.03 11.65
C GLU A 20 -15.79 8.73 11.62
N ARG A 21 -15.88 7.91 12.67
CA ARG A 21 -15.19 6.62 12.72
C ARG A 21 -15.74 5.65 11.66
N HIS A 22 -17.05 5.64 11.44
CA HIS A 22 -17.67 4.80 10.41
C HIS A 22 -17.26 5.23 9.01
N GLU A 23 -17.20 6.52 8.74
CA GLU A 23 -16.73 7.08 7.46
C GLU A 23 -15.28 6.70 7.19
N ARG A 24 -14.36 6.97 8.13
CA ARG A 24 -12.95 6.57 8.01
C ARG A 24 -12.77 5.07 7.78
N ARG A 25 -13.58 4.24 8.44
CA ARG A 25 -13.55 2.78 8.22
C ARG A 25 -14.04 2.41 6.82
N ALA A 26 -15.09 3.06 6.33
CA ALA A 26 -15.62 2.82 4.99
C ALA A 26 -14.61 3.25 3.90
N GLU A 27 -13.94 4.38 4.09
CA GLU A 27 -12.85 4.84 3.22
C GLU A 27 -11.70 3.84 3.19
N GLY A 28 -11.25 3.37 4.36
CA GLY A 28 -10.20 2.35 4.44
C GLY A 28 -10.57 1.04 3.71
N ILE A 29 -11.84 0.62 3.79
CA ILE A 29 -12.33 -0.56 3.05
C ILE A 29 -12.30 -0.30 1.54
N ARG A 30 -12.76 0.86 1.08
CA ARG A 30 -12.75 1.22 -0.35
C ARG A 30 -11.33 1.28 -0.89
N ALA A 31 -10.41 1.92 -0.16
CA ALA A 31 -9.01 1.98 -0.55
C ALA A 31 -8.37 0.58 -0.63
N ALA A 32 -8.69 -0.31 0.32
CA ALA A 32 -8.23 -1.70 0.27
C ALA A 32 -8.80 -2.46 -0.93
N GLN A 33 -10.07 -2.26 -1.27
CA GLN A 33 -10.70 -2.87 -2.45
C GLN A 33 -10.10 -2.36 -3.75
N GLU A 34 -9.84 -1.05 -3.84
CA GLU A 34 -9.22 -0.45 -5.01
C GLU A 34 -7.81 -0.99 -5.24
N PHE A 35 -7.01 -1.04 -4.17
CA PHE A 35 -5.67 -1.64 -4.24
C PHE A 35 -5.71 -3.08 -4.76
N GLN A 36 -6.64 -3.91 -4.26
CA GLN A 36 -6.77 -5.30 -4.71
C GLN A 36 -7.21 -5.41 -6.18
N ARG A 37 -8.09 -4.52 -6.64
CA ARG A 37 -8.59 -4.53 -8.03
C ARG A 37 -7.59 -4.00 -9.04
N THR A 38 -6.65 -3.18 -8.58
CA THR A 38 -5.66 -2.51 -9.45
C THR A 38 -4.29 -3.16 -9.38
N VAL A 39 -4.13 -4.31 -8.71
CA VAL A 39 -2.87 -5.07 -8.78
C VAL A 39 -2.48 -5.27 -10.25
N PRO A 40 -1.27 -4.83 -10.67
CA PRO A 40 -0.86 -5.00 -12.05
C PRO A 40 -0.78 -6.47 -12.42
N VAL A 41 -1.45 -6.82 -13.52
CA VAL A 41 -1.42 -8.16 -14.14
C VAL A 41 -0.86 -8.03 -15.54
N CYS A 42 -0.11 -9.02 -16.00
CA CYS A 42 0.41 -9.11 -17.35
C CYS A 42 0.30 -10.53 -17.89
N ILE A 43 0.12 -10.69 -19.21
CA ILE A 43 -0.10 -12.01 -19.83
C ILE A 43 1.02 -12.37 -20.79
N THR A 44 1.49 -11.43 -21.61
CA THR A 44 2.57 -11.69 -22.57
C THR A 44 3.92 -11.32 -21.98
N ASP A 45 4.98 -11.99 -22.43
CA ASP A 45 6.36 -11.69 -22.00
C ASP A 45 6.70 -10.20 -22.18
N ASP A 46 6.37 -9.61 -23.33
CA ASP A 46 6.61 -8.19 -23.61
C ASP A 46 5.87 -7.26 -22.62
N GLU A 47 4.62 -7.58 -22.28
CA GLU A 47 3.84 -6.80 -21.30
C GLU A 47 4.45 -6.94 -19.90
N CYS A 48 4.81 -8.17 -19.52
CA CYS A 48 5.40 -8.47 -18.23
C CYS A 48 6.75 -7.80 -18.04
N ASP A 49 7.62 -7.85 -19.05
CA ASP A 49 8.94 -7.22 -19.00
C ASP A 49 8.85 -5.71 -18.96
N ARG A 50 7.90 -5.13 -19.70
CA ARG A 50 7.61 -3.69 -19.63
C ARG A 50 7.15 -3.30 -18.23
N LYS A 51 6.11 -3.93 -17.70
CA LYS A 51 5.57 -3.62 -16.38
C LYS A 51 6.61 -3.86 -15.28
N TRP A 52 7.44 -4.88 -15.40
CA TRP A 52 8.55 -5.12 -14.48
C TRP A 52 9.61 -4.01 -14.51
N ALA A 53 9.98 -3.53 -15.71
CA ALA A 53 10.89 -2.40 -15.85
C ALA A 53 10.32 -1.12 -15.23
N PHE A 54 9.01 -0.86 -15.38
CA PHE A 54 8.34 0.27 -14.74
C PHE A 54 8.24 0.08 -13.22
N ALA A 55 7.94 -1.12 -12.73
CA ALA A 55 7.96 -1.41 -11.29
C ALA A 55 9.34 -1.09 -10.69
N ARG A 56 10.42 -1.53 -11.34
CA ARG A 56 11.80 -1.17 -10.95
C ARG A 56 12.02 0.35 -10.95
N ARG A 57 11.55 1.06 -11.98
CA ARG A 57 11.70 2.52 -12.08
C ARG A 57 10.99 3.21 -10.91
N TRP A 58 9.78 2.79 -10.60
CA TRP A 58 9.02 3.32 -9.47
C TRP A 58 9.78 3.11 -8.15
N VAL A 59 10.33 1.91 -7.94
CA VAL A 59 11.14 1.61 -6.74
C VAL A 59 12.30 2.59 -6.62
N LEU A 60 13.07 2.79 -7.68
CA LEU A 60 14.21 3.71 -7.68
C LEU A 60 13.83 5.16 -7.37
N ASP A 61 12.65 5.60 -7.81
CA ASP A 61 12.21 6.98 -7.66
C ASP A 61 11.53 7.24 -6.30
N ASN A 62 11.03 6.20 -5.63
CA ASN A 62 10.21 6.35 -4.42
C ASN A 62 10.83 5.75 -3.15
N SER A 63 11.79 4.82 -3.27
CA SER A 63 12.38 4.16 -2.10
C SER A 63 13.37 5.05 -1.34
N GLY A 64 13.42 4.86 -0.02
CA GLY A 64 14.42 5.51 0.83
C GLY A 64 15.77 4.79 0.89
N TYR A 65 15.87 3.61 0.26
CA TYR A 65 17.05 2.76 0.21
C TYR A 65 17.36 2.32 -1.22
N LYS A 66 18.63 2.01 -1.48
CA LYS A 66 19.06 1.42 -2.75
C LYS A 66 18.51 0.00 -2.89
N ILE A 67 18.28 -0.44 -4.12
CA ILE A 67 17.98 -1.85 -4.42
C ILE A 67 19.17 -2.72 -3.98
N GLN A 68 18.91 -3.72 -3.14
CA GLN A 68 19.89 -4.69 -2.64
C GLN A 68 19.76 -6.03 -3.36
N HIS A 69 18.52 -6.41 -3.73
CA HIS A 69 18.22 -7.60 -4.48
C HIS A 69 17.40 -7.24 -5.73
N TYR A 70 17.82 -7.76 -6.87
CA TYR A 70 17.16 -7.58 -8.15
C TYR A 70 17.30 -8.84 -9.00
N SER A 71 16.18 -9.46 -9.35
CA SER A 71 16.06 -10.60 -10.26
C SER A 71 14.88 -10.41 -11.20
N ASP A 72 14.58 -11.45 -11.98
CA ASP A 72 13.46 -11.46 -12.92
C ASP A 72 12.10 -11.42 -12.22
N ASP A 73 12.05 -11.73 -10.92
CA ASP A 73 10.81 -11.90 -10.16
C ASP A 73 10.83 -11.23 -8.77
N TYR A 74 11.94 -10.62 -8.38
CA TYR A 74 12.12 -10.05 -7.05
C TYR A 74 12.91 -8.74 -7.07
N ILE A 75 12.38 -7.71 -6.40
CA ILE A 75 13.07 -6.45 -6.09
C ILE A 75 12.98 -6.21 -4.59
N GLU A 76 14.09 -5.88 -3.93
CA GLU A 76 14.07 -5.47 -2.53
C GLU A 76 15.12 -4.40 -2.25
N THR A 77 14.73 -3.35 -1.51
CA THR A 77 15.63 -2.23 -1.17
C THR A 77 16.22 -2.32 0.23
N PHE A 78 15.60 -3.11 1.10
CA PHE A 78 16.03 -3.26 2.49
C PHE A 78 15.44 -4.54 3.07
N ASN A 79 16.18 -5.19 3.98
CA ASN A 79 15.67 -6.35 4.67
C ASN A 79 14.46 -5.98 5.54
N ILE A 80 13.27 -6.46 5.16
CA ILE A 80 12.01 -6.16 5.84
C ILE A 80 12.04 -6.52 7.34
N ARG A 81 12.84 -7.52 7.74
CA ARG A 81 12.93 -7.97 9.14
C ARG A 81 13.78 -7.07 10.04
N ASP A 82 14.49 -6.11 9.47
CA ASP A 82 15.35 -5.21 10.23
C ASP A 82 14.55 -4.03 10.81
N ILE A 83 14.41 -4.04 12.13
CA ILE A 83 13.70 -3.01 12.91
C ILE A 83 14.34 -1.62 12.80
N ALA A 84 15.58 -1.51 12.34
CA ALA A 84 16.28 -0.25 12.14
C ALA A 84 15.83 0.51 10.88
N ALA A 85 14.87 -0.01 10.11
CA ALA A 85 14.39 0.66 8.91
C ALA A 85 13.69 2.01 9.23
N THR A 86 14.43 3.11 9.05
CA THR A 86 13.95 4.47 9.30
C THR A 86 13.32 5.17 8.10
N ARG A 87 13.63 4.72 6.89
CA ARG A 87 13.06 5.22 5.61
C ARG A 87 12.14 4.18 4.98
N LEU A 88 11.44 4.56 3.91
CA LEU A 88 10.62 3.63 3.11
C LEU A 88 11.49 2.53 2.52
N TRP A 89 11.20 1.29 2.89
CA TRP A 89 11.64 0.11 2.18
C TRP A 89 10.56 -0.39 1.24
N VAL A 90 10.98 -1.00 0.13
CA VAL A 90 10.10 -1.54 -0.89
C VAL A 90 10.56 -2.96 -1.23
N ARG A 91 9.58 -3.86 -1.33
CA ARG A 91 9.72 -5.14 -2.00
C ARG A 91 8.68 -5.23 -3.11
N VAL A 92 9.09 -5.74 -4.26
CA VAL A 92 8.21 -6.05 -5.37
C VAL A 92 8.43 -7.51 -5.77
N THR A 93 7.35 -8.25 -6.00
CA THR A 93 7.40 -9.62 -6.54
C THR A 93 6.62 -9.71 -7.85
N ARG A 94 7.09 -10.52 -8.79
CA ARG A 94 6.34 -10.96 -9.97
C ARG A 94 6.08 -12.45 -9.82
N GLU A 95 4.83 -12.83 -9.64
CA GLU A 95 4.45 -14.21 -9.37
C GLU A 95 3.27 -14.66 -10.26
N PRO A 96 3.14 -15.97 -10.55
CA PRO A 96 2.00 -16.48 -11.30
C PRO A 96 0.67 -16.13 -10.62
N ALA A 97 -0.32 -15.77 -11.42
CA ALA A 97 -1.69 -15.64 -10.96
C ALA A 97 -2.33 -17.04 -10.75
N GLU A 98 -3.39 -17.10 -9.94
CA GLU A 98 -3.93 -18.38 -9.45
C GLU A 98 -4.66 -19.23 -10.50
N TYR A 99 -5.11 -18.63 -11.62
CA TYR A 99 -6.09 -19.28 -12.51
C TYR A 99 -5.80 -19.16 -14.01
N ASP A 100 -4.73 -18.48 -14.42
CA ASP A 100 -4.34 -18.30 -15.81
C ASP A 100 -2.81 -18.24 -15.94
N ASP A 101 -2.29 -18.25 -17.17
CA ASP A 101 -0.86 -18.07 -17.47
C ASP A 101 -0.40 -16.61 -17.28
N SER A 102 -1.15 -15.80 -16.52
CA SER A 102 -0.79 -14.42 -16.23
C SER A 102 0.10 -14.33 -15.00
N TYR A 103 0.80 -13.21 -14.88
CA TYR A 103 1.59 -12.86 -13.72
C TYR A 103 1.01 -11.62 -13.06
N ARG A 104 1.06 -11.58 -11.73
CA ARG A 104 0.76 -10.40 -10.93
C ARG A 104 2.04 -9.79 -10.38
N ILE A 105 2.07 -8.45 -10.34
CA ILE A 105 3.18 -7.68 -9.75
C ILE A 105 2.69 -7.08 -8.44
N LEU A 106 3.22 -7.57 -7.33
CA LEU A 106 2.80 -7.18 -5.99
C LEU A 106 3.83 -6.27 -5.35
N VAL A 107 3.37 -5.26 -4.60
CA VAL A 107 4.23 -4.36 -3.83
C VAL A 107 3.97 -4.49 -2.33
N GLU A 108 5.06 -4.65 -1.59
CA GLU A 108 5.10 -4.50 -0.14
C GLU A 108 5.91 -3.25 0.20
N LEU A 109 5.32 -2.39 1.03
CA LEU A 109 5.93 -1.16 1.50
C LEU A 109 5.97 -1.17 3.02
N GLY A 110 7.00 -0.58 3.59
CA GLY A 110 7.00 -0.29 5.01
C GLY A 110 8.19 0.48 5.50
N CYS A 111 8.21 0.60 6.81
CA CYS A 111 9.15 1.40 7.59
C CYS A 111 8.97 0.95 9.05
N ASN A 112 10.06 0.56 9.70
CA ASN A 112 9.96 -0.11 11.00
C ASN A 112 10.15 0.86 12.18
N ASN A 113 10.36 2.15 11.90
CA ASN A 113 10.47 3.21 12.92
C ASN A 113 9.30 4.20 12.86
N PRO A 114 8.39 4.21 13.85
CA PRO A 114 7.26 5.14 13.90
C PRO A 114 7.65 6.62 14.00
N LEU A 115 8.85 6.94 14.51
CA LEU A 115 9.32 8.34 14.63
C LEU A 115 9.81 8.90 13.29
N GLY A 116 10.24 8.04 12.37
CA GLY A 116 10.73 8.43 11.04
C GLY A 116 9.73 8.18 9.92
N CYS A 117 8.68 7.40 10.19
CA CYS A 117 7.74 6.97 9.17
C CYS A 117 6.41 7.70 9.25
N ASN A 118 6.34 8.83 8.54
CA ASN A 118 5.15 9.68 8.45
C ASN A 118 4.42 9.51 7.11
N MET A 119 4.56 8.36 6.45
CA MET A 119 4.03 8.17 5.09
C MET A 119 2.73 7.36 5.07
N GLU A 120 1.83 7.75 4.17
CA GLU A 120 0.59 7.04 3.88
C GLU A 120 0.86 5.79 3.02
N LEU A 121 1.27 4.69 3.66
CA LEU A 121 1.58 3.42 2.99
C LEU A 121 0.43 2.89 2.10
N PRO A 122 -0.86 2.97 2.48
CA PRO A 122 -1.95 2.57 1.59
C PRO A 122 -1.98 3.36 0.28
N GLU A 123 -1.81 4.68 0.36
CA GLU A 123 -1.83 5.55 -0.82
C GLU A 123 -0.58 5.33 -1.70
N ALA A 124 0.59 5.13 -1.08
CA ALA A 124 1.81 4.80 -1.82
C ALA A 124 1.70 3.47 -2.58
N ARG A 125 1.04 2.46 -1.99
CA ARG A 125 0.74 1.19 -2.69
C ARG A 125 -0.21 1.40 -3.86
N GLN A 126 -1.24 2.23 -3.71
CA GLN A 126 -2.14 2.54 -4.82
C GLN A 126 -1.39 3.26 -5.96
N ARG A 127 -0.55 4.25 -5.64
CA ARG A 127 0.24 4.96 -6.65
C ARG A 127 1.21 4.05 -7.40
N PHE A 128 1.74 3.00 -6.76
CA PHE A 128 2.52 1.98 -7.45
C PHE A 128 1.67 1.25 -8.49
N ASN A 129 0.48 0.76 -8.09
CA ASN A 129 -0.43 0.07 -9.00
C ASN A 129 -0.81 0.95 -10.20
N ASP A 130 -1.21 2.19 -9.95
CA ASP A 130 -1.60 3.14 -11.00
C ASP A 130 -0.44 3.40 -11.97
N TYR A 131 0.77 3.60 -11.44
CA TYR A 131 1.97 3.85 -12.23
C TYR A 131 2.30 2.67 -13.14
N VAL A 132 2.35 1.46 -12.60
CA VAL A 132 2.70 0.24 -13.37
C VAL A 132 1.62 -0.08 -14.40
N ASN A 133 0.33 0.11 -14.09
CA ASN A 133 -0.75 -0.15 -15.05
C ASN A 133 -0.85 0.89 -16.17
N SER A 134 -0.30 2.09 -15.98
CA SER A 134 -0.29 3.13 -17.01
C SER A 134 0.76 2.92 -18.11
N HIS A 135 1.53 1.82 -18.07
CA HIS A 135 2.61 1.51 -18.99
C HIS A 135 2.56 0.07 -19.52
#